data_AF-A0A850SAP3-F1
#
_entry.id   AF-A0A850SAP3-F1
#
_cell.length_a   1.000
_cell.length_b   1.000
_cell.length_c   1.000
_cell.angle_alpha   90.00
_cell.angle_beta   90.00
_cell.angle_gamma   90.00
#
_symmetry.space_group_name_H-M   'P 1'
#
loop_
_entity.id
_entity.type
_entity.pdbx_description
1 polymer ?
#
loop_
_entity_poly.entity_id
_entity_poly.type
_entity_poly.pdbx_seq_one_letter_code
_entity_poly.pdbx_strand_id
1 'polypeptide(L)'
;MSKFSRGFGVSGALALAGVAAVAGALAFSEWLRREDLRKTRDEVAALKAEVAVARDEARAALSAVIDQETLAAASASVYLIVVNGAPRGTAFVVDRDKGLLATAGHTAESLPLDDPKAEVLILNRNLRSPIKVASKRVHAGFSAFRILVESYQPTRKNSSIYSPQAAPVRDLAFDAGLITVDPIDSKSGANRLGPNLPLAPEEDLLRLAAGGAIAIIGYPYDTLDDGFAADAAISRIDRGVIAAVMPPLDAAGEDPDPRVANLIIHRLSTAGGSSGSPVINARGEVVGVHTHGIESISSNADGAAQRADVLYDLLAPERETRRVNELFLPAWSKTLTHWARTKDALPWSFYMEYARPGVDPAPKVGDIAGTEPPFAKIIEDLKFRDPVDSYRVAAPDAAAAGGAFRIDERGQYAETWISVDRSLEAVLFAYDYSLRSRSGSCRLATYWRRKGESRLATQKPRASFELRLEAEALRTDEYHLIFRRDADCDPGSPDFFAGSISWPAAAEIVAASYAEAPAAPAAAEGIYHAAQQALGRVACALSVAPKEDCDGERYIELEPD
;
A
#
# COMPACT_ATOMS: atom_id res chain seq x y z
N MET A 1 -50.64 10.56 83.05
CA MET A 1 -50.62 9.76 81.80
C MET A 1 -50.12 10.69 80.69
N SER A 2 -49.25 10.34 79.75
CA SER A 2 -48.37 9.20 79.52
C SER A 2 -47.62 9.52 78.22
N LYS A 3 -46.28 9.53 78.29
CA LYS A 3 -45.32 9.10 77.24
C LYS A 3 -45.56 9.57 75.79
N PHE A 4 -44.81 10.59 75.34
CA PHE A 4 -44.37 10.74 73.94
C PHE A 4 -43.16 11.70 73.85
N SER A 5 -42.02 11.33 74.40
CA SER A 5 -40.73 11.95 74.06
C SER A 5 -39.60 10.94 74.34
N ARG A 6 -38.81 10.66 73.30
CA ARG A 6 -37.59 9.78 73.20
C ARG A 6 -37.73 8.87 71.98
N GLY A 7 -37.31 9.38 70.81
CA GLY A 7 -37.27 8.58 69.58
C GLY A 7 -36.42 9.14 68.44
N PHE A 8 -35.93 10.38 68.53
CA PHE A 8 -35.20 11.04 67.42
C PHE A 8 -33.69 11.23 67.63
N GLY A 9 -33.12 10.80 68.76
CA GLY A 9 -31.70 11.04 69.07
C GLY A 9 -30.71 10.02 68.48
N VAL A 10 -31.15 8.79 68.19
CA VAL A 10 -30.23 7.68 67.81
C VAL A 10 -30.04 7.60 66.30
N SER A 11 -31.08 7.93 65.50
CA SER A 11 -31.02 7.85 64.04
C SER A 11 -30.11 8.90 63.40
N GLY A 12 -30.02 10.11 63.98
CA GLY A 12 -29.14 11.17 63.47
C GLY A 12 -27.66 10.88 63.70
N ALA A 13 -27.29 10.29 64.84
CA ALA A 13 -25.91 9.93 65.16
C ALA A 13 -25.39 8.79 64.27
N LEU A 14 -26.24 7.80 63.97
CA LEU A 14 -25.90 6.70 63.05
C LEU A 14 -25.73 7.19 61.60
N ALA A 15 -26.56 8.13 61.14
CA ALA A 15 -26.42 8.72 59.81
C ALA A 15 -25.12 9.53 59.67
N LEU A 16 -24.75 10.32 60.68
CA LEU A 16 -23.48 11.07 60.69
C LEU A 16 -22.25 10.14 60.72
N ALA A 17 -22.30 9.06 61.50
CA ALA A 17 -21.23 8.06 61.52
C ALA A 17 -21.08 7.33 60.18
N GLY A 18 -22.18 7.01 59.51
CA GLY A 18 -22.17 6.42 58.17
C GLY A 18 -21.56 7.34 57.12
N VAL A 19 -21.92 8.62 57.12
CA VAL A 19 -21.33 9.63 56.19
C VAL A 19 -19.83 9.82 56.44
N ALA A 20 -19.40 9.87 57.71
CA ALA A 20 -17.99 9.99 58.06
C ALA A 20 -17.17 8.76 57.62
N ALA A 21 -17.72 7.55 57.76
CA ALA A 21 -17.06 6.32 57.32
C ALA A 21 -16.91 6.27 55.78
N VAL A 22 -17.95 6.66 55.03
CA VAL A 22 -17.90 6.74 53.56
C VAL A 22 -16.90 7.81 53.11
N ALA A 23 -16.91 9.01 53.73
CA ALA A 23 -15.95 10.06 53.42
C ALA A 23 -14.49 9.62 53.71
N GLY A 24 -14.26 8.90 54.82
CA GLY A 24 -12.97 8.32 55.16
C GLY A 24 -12.51 7.25 54.16
N ALA A 25 -13.40 6.36 53.73
CA ALA A 25 -13.11 5.35 52.72
C ALA A 25 -12.78 5.98 51.35
N LEU A 26 -13.51 7.03 50.94
CA LEU A 26 -13.22 7.77 49.72
C LEU A 26 -11.89 8.52 49.79
N ALA A 27 -11.59 9.16 50.92
CA ALA A 27 -10.30 9.84 51.13
C ALA A 27 -9.13 8.85 51.12
N PHE A 28 -9.28 7.67 51.73
CA PHE A 28 -8.27 6.62 51.72
C PHE A 28 -8.09 6.01 50.32
N SER A 29 -9.18 5.76 49.58
CA SER A 29 -9.13 5.30 48.19
C SER A 29 -8.45 6.31 47.26
N GLU A 30 -8.73 7.61 47.43
CA GLU A 30 -8.08 8.67 46.65
C GLU A 30 -6.60 8.83 47.04
N TRP A 31 -6.25 8.61 48.31
CA TRP A 31 -4.86 8.58 48.76
C TRP A 31 -4.08 7.42 48.13
N LEU A 32 -4.62 6.19 48.15
CA LEU A 32 -4.02 5.03 47.48
C LEU A 32 -3.86 5.27 45.97
N ARG A 33 -4.87 5.83 45.30
CA ARG A 33 -4.79 6.18 43.87
C ARG A 33 -3.68 7.20 43.59
N ARG A 34 -3.51 8.20 44.46
CA ARG A 34 -2.42 9.19 44.34
C ARG A 34 -1.06 8.57 44.60
N GLU A 35 -0.95 7.63 45.52
CA GLU A 35 0.29 6.89 45.78
C GLU A 35 0.68 6.03 44.58
N ASP A 36 -0.26 5.27 44.00
CA ASP A 36 -0.06 4.49 42.77
C ASP A 36 0.32 5.37 41.58
N LEU A 37 -0.34 6.52 41.40
CA LEU A 37 0.01 7.47 40.34
C LEU A 37 1.40 8.07 40.55
N ARG A 38 1.81 8.35 41.79
CA ARG A 38 3.16 8.82 42.10
C ARG A 38 4.18 7.73 41.81
N LYS A 39 3.94 6.50 42.26
CA LYS A 39 4.81 5.35 42.00
C LYS A 39 4.98 5.11 40.50
N THR A 40 3.88 5.08 39.75
CA THR A 40 3.89 4.93 38.28
C THR A 40 4.66 6.07 37.62
N ARG A 41 4.48 7.32 38.09
CA ARG A 41 5.22 8.48 37.58
C ARG A 41 6.72 8.37 37.85
N ASP A 42 7.10 7.92 39.04
CA ASP A 42 8.50 7.75 39.44
C ASP A 42 9.16 6.61 38.66
N GLU A 43 8.47 5.48 38.46
CA GLU A 43 8.90 4.36 37.62
C GLU A 43 9.08 4.79 36.15
N VAL A 44 8.12 5.55 35.60
CA VAL A 44 8.22 6.11 34.24
C VAL A 44 9.39 7.10 34.14
N ALA A 45 9.65 7.90 35.17
CA ALA A 45 10.78 8.83 35.18
C ALA A 45 12.13 8.09 35.23
N ALA A 46 12.23 7.05 36.05
CA ALA A 46 13.41 6.19 36.13
C ALA A 46 13.68 5.47 34.80
N LEU A 47 12.65 4.86 34.21
CA LEU A 47 12.76 4.19 32.91
C LEU A 47 13.18 5.17 31.81
N LYS A 48 12.65 6.40 31.81
CA LYS A 48 13.08 7.46 30.87
C LYS A 48 14.55 7.82 31.03
N ALA A 49 15.06 7.88 32.26
CA ALA A 49 16.47 8.16 32.53
C ALA A 49 17.37 7.00 32.07
N GLU A 50 17.00 5.75 32.36
CA GLU A 50 17.73 4.56 31.91
C GLU A 50 17.77 4.47 30.37
N VAL A 51 16.65 4.70 29.70
CA VAL A 51 16.59 4.75 28.23
C VAL A 51 17.46 5.87 27.66
N ALA A 52 17.54 7.03 28.32
CA ALA A 52 18.40 8.12 27.89
C ALA A 52 19.88 7.75 27.99
N VAL A 53 20.33 7.16 29.11
CA VAL A 53 21.71 6.70 29.29
C VAL A 53 22.07 5.62 28.27
N ALA A 54 21.21 4.61 28.10
CA ALA A 54 21.44 3.55 27.10
C ALA A 54 21.52 4.10 25.67
N ARG A 55 20.73 5.13 25.34
CA ARG A 55 20.77 5.81 24.05
C ARG A 55 22.08 6.58 23.84
N ASP A 56 22.58 7.25 24.88
CA ASP A 56 23.84 7.99 24.82
C ASP A 56 25.04 7.04 24.70
N GLU A 57 25.05 5.92 25.42
CA GLU A 57 26.07 4.87 25.29
C GLU A 57 26.04 4.23 23.89
N ALA A 58 24.86 3.89 23.38
CA ALA A 58 24.71 3.35 22.02
C ALA A 58 25.20 4.36 20.97
N ARG A 59 24.89 5.65 21.14
CA ARG A 59 25.37 6.71 20.24
C ARG A 59 26.88 6.85 20.29
N ALA A 60 27.48 6.82 21.48
CA ALA A 60 28.92 6.86 21.65
C ALA A 60 29.60 5.66 20.98
N ALA A 61 29.05 4.45 21.18
CA ALA A 61 29.54 3.24 20.53
C ALA A 61 29.44 3.31 19.00
N LEU A 62 28.30 3.76 18.46
CA LEU A 62 28.12 3.90 17.02
C LEU A 62 29.01 5.00 16.42
N SER A 63 29.19 6.11 17.12
CA SER A 63 30.13 7.17 16.72
C SER A 63 31.59 6.72 16.78
N ALA A 64 31.93 5.74 17.63
CA ALA A 64 33.24 5.11 17.65
C ALA A 64 33.44 4.14 16.48
N VAL A 65 32.36 3.58 15.93
CA VAL A 65 32.41 2.66 14.78
C VAL A 65 32.39 3.42 13.45
N ILE A 66 31.58 4.48 13.32
CA ILE A 66 31.53 5.34 12.13
C ILE A 66 31.89 6.77 12.51
N ASP A 67 33.16 7.11 12.26
CA ASP A 67 33.74 8.36 12.70
C ASP A 67 33.09 9.57 12.01
N GLN A 68 33.14 10.72 12.69
CA GLN A 68 32.49 11.94 12.23
C GLN A 68 33.18 12.56 11.00
N GLU A 69 34.47 12.32 10.81
CA GLU A 69 35.25 12.86 9.68
C GLU A 69 34.83 12.16 8.38
N THR A 70 34.73 10.83 8.39
CA THR A 70 34.18 10.01 7.31
C THR A 70 32.79 10.50 6.88
N LEU A 71 31.89 10.75 7.83
CA LEU A 71 30.54 11.23 7.49
C LEU A 71 30.52 12.69 7.03
N ALA A 72 31.41 13.54 7.56
CA ALA A 72 31.56 14.92 7.09
C ALA A 72 32.10 14.98 5.65
N ALA A 73 33.08 14.13 5.33
CA ALA A 73 33.61 13.97 3.98
C ALA A 73 32.53 13.45 3.03
N ALA A 74 31.78 12.42 3.44
CA ALA A 74 30.70 11.86 2.62
C ALA A 74 29.56 12.86 2.38
N SER A 75 29.18 13.67 3.38
CA SER A 75 28.17 14.73 3.26
C SER A 75 28.49 15.75 2.16
N ALA A 76 29.76 15.95 1.80
CA ALA A 76 30.14 16.81 0.68
C ALA A 76 29.70 16.29 -0.69
N SER A 77 29.31 15.01 -0.77
CA SER A 77 28.91 14.32 -1.99
C SER A 77 27.42 13.95 -2.01
N VAL A 78 26.62 14.47 -1.08
CA VAL A 78 25.18 14.20 -0.95
C VAL A 78 24.37 15.47 -1.19
N TYR A 79 23.36 15.39 -2.05
CA TYR A 79 22.63 16.53 -2.58
C TYR A 79 21.13 16.38 -2.37
N LEU A 80 20.45 17.48 -2.06
CA LEU A 80 19.00 17.60 -2.11
C LEU A 80 18.56 17.76 -3.57
N ILE A 81 17.57 16.99 -3.99
CA ILE A 81 16.87 17.18 -5.27
C ILE A 81 15.67 18.10 -5.04
N VAL A 82 15.56 19.13 -5.87
CA VAL A 82 14.48 20.13 -5.83
C VAL A 82 13.78 20.19 -7.19
N VAL A 83 12.45 20.25 -7.17
CA VAL A 83 11.60 20.46 -8.35
C VAL A 83 10.72 21.67 -8.13
N ASN A 84 10.90 22.72 -8.93
CA ASN A 84 10.15 23.98 -8.83
C ASN A 84 10.18 24.58 -7.40
N GLY A 85 11.34 24.54 -6.75
CA GLY A 85 11.52 25.01 -5.38
C GLY A 85 11.11 24.04 -4.27
N ALA A 86 10.41 22.95 -4.58
CA ALA A 86 9.98 21.95 -3.60
C ALA A 86 10.99 20.78 -3.48
N PRO A 87 11.36 20.35 -2.26
CA PRO A 87 12.23 19.21 -2.06
C PRO A 87 11.56 17.91 -2.53
N ARG A 88 12.31 17.04 -3.21
CA ARG A 88 11.79 15.76 -3.75
C ARG A 88 12.50 14.53 -3.22
N GLY A 89 13.78 14.63 -2.89
CA GLY A 89 14.57 13.49 -2.44
C GLY A 89 16.04 13.85 -2.29
N THR A 90 16.86 12.83 -2.11
CA THR A 90 18.31 12.95 -1.97
C THR A 90 19.00 12.22 -3.13
N ALA A 91 20.17 12.71 -3.54
CA ALA A 91 21.07 12.02 -4.45
C ALA A 91 22.51 12.05 -3.93
N PHE A 92 23.38 11.16 -4.40
CA PHE A 92 24.80 11.17 -4.03
C PHE A 92 25.72 10.78 -5.18
N VAL A 93 26.95 11.28 -5.16
CA VAL A 93 27.91 11.12 -6.27
C VAL A 93 28.46 9.71 -6.33
N VAL A 94 28.32 9.08 -7.50
CA VAL A 94 28.91 7.77 -7.81
C VAL A 94 30.08 7.91 -8.78
N ASP A 95 29.98 8.82 -9.76
CA ASP A 95 31.05 9.14 -10.71
C ASP A 95 31.03 10.65 -11.00
N ARG A 96 31.87 11.42 -10.30
CA ARG A 96 31.90 12.89 -10.39
C ARG A 96 32.35 13.38 -11.75
N ASP A 97 33.20 12.63 -12.44
CA ASP A 97 33.79 13.06 -13.71
C ASP A 97 32.76 12.96 -14.84
N LYS A 98 31.83 12.01 -14.71
CA LYS A 98 30.69 11.87 -15.62
C LYS A 98 29.41 12.57 -15.14
N GLY A 99 29.45 13.20 -13.98
CA GLY A 99 28.27 13.86 -13.38
C GLY A 99 27.15 12.87 -13.02
N LEU A 100 27.50 11.65 -12.62
CA LEU A 100 26.52 10.62 -12.24
C LEU A 100 26.28 10.61 -10.74
N LEU A 101 25.01 10.75 -10.36
CA LEU A 101 24.55 10.62 -8.99
C LEU A 101 23.50 9.51 -8.88
N ALA A 102 23.54 8.74 -7.80
CA ALA A 102 22.51 7.77 -7.45
C ALA A 102 21.41 8.41 -6.60
N THR A 103 20.18 7.91 -6.74
CA THR A 103 18.99 8.27 -5.95
C THR A 103 18.03 7.07 -5.89
N ALA A 104 16.87 7.21 -5.25
CA ALA A 104 15.83 6.19 -5.27
C ALA A 104 15.14 6.14 -6.64
N GLY A 105 14.64 4.97 -7.01
CA GLY A 105 13.97 4.71 -8.29
C GLY A 105 12.72 5.55 -8.46
N HIS A 106 11.85 5.59 -7.46
CA HIS A 106 10.64 6.41 -7.43
C HIS A 106 10.95 7.91 -7.44
N THR A 107 12.04 8.33 -6.77
CA THR A 107 12.49 9.72 -6.81
C THR A 107 12.88 10.09 -8.24
N ALA A 108 13.70 9.27 -8.90
CA ALA A 108 14.05 9.47 -10.30
C ALA A 108 12.81 9.40 -11.22
N GLU A 109 11.93 8.41 -11.07
CA GLU A 109 10.69 8.27 -11.86
C GLU A 109 9.84 9.55 -11.78
N SER A 110 9.75 10.19 -10.61
CA SER A 110 8.94 11.40 -10.38
C SER A 110 9.48 12.69 -10.99
N LEU A 111 10.73 12.74 -11.48
CA LEU A 111 11.33 13.98 -12.00
C LEU A 111 10.73 14.38 -13.36
N PRO A 112 10.07 15.55 -13.51
CA PRO A 112 9.41 15.95 -14.75
C PRO A 112 10.40 16.55 -15.77
N LEU A 113 11.43 15.79 -16.17
CA LEU A 113 12.46 16.27 -17.11
C LEU A 113 11.95 16.47 -18.55
N ASP A 114 10.75 15.96 -18.84
CA ASP A 114 10.00 16.14 -20.08
C ASP A 114 9.15 17.42 -20.09
N ASP A 115 8.86 18.02 -18.93
CA ASP A 115 8.21 19.32 -18.85
C ASP A 115 9.25 20.45 -18.99
N PRO A 116 9.23 21.23 -20.10
CA PRO A 116 10.19 22.30 -20.31
C PRO A 116 10.06 23.46 -19.30
N LYS A 117 8.94 23.54 -18.57
CA LYS A 117 8.73 24.54 -17.52
C LYS A 117 9.25 24.08 -16.16
N ALA A 118 9.50 22.78 -15.99
CA ALA A 118 9.97 22.26 -14.73
C ALA A 118 11.45 22.56 -14.53
N GLU A 119 11.78 23.08 -13.35
CA GLU A 119 13.15 23.30 -12.90
C GLU A 119 13.54 22.19 -11.94
N VAL A 120 14.40 21.27 -12.41
CA VAL A 120 14.92 20.16 -11.60
C VAL A 120 16.39 20.41 -11.28
N LEU A 121 16.68 20.63 -10.00
CA LEU A 121 18.00 21.04 -9.50
C LEU A 121 18.51 20.09 -8.43
N ILE A 122 19.83 20.05 -8.26
CA ILE A 122 20.49 19.51 -7.08
C ILE A 122 21.19 20.62 -6.28
N LEU A 123 21.09 20.53 -4.95
CA LEU A 123 21.61 21.49 -3.98
C LEU A 123 22.44 20.80 -2.89
N ASN A 124 23.49 21.46 -2.42
CA ASN A 124 24.27 21.07 -1.24
C ASN A 124 24.86 22.36 -0.69
N ARG A 125 24.96 22.54 0.63
CA ARG A 125 25.59 23.72 1.26
C ARG A 125 27.00 24.07 0.76
N ASN A 126 27.73 23.08 0.25
CA ASN A 126 29.08 23.23 -0.28
C ASN A 126 29.08 23.72 -1.75
N LEU A 127 27.92 23.69 -2.43
CA LEU A 127 27.77 24.27 -3.75
C LEU A 127 27.66 25.78 -3.66
N ARG A 128 28.35 26.46 -4.58
CA ARG A 128 28.18 27.91 -4.78
C ARG A 128 26.91 28.25 -5.56
N SER A 129 26.37 27.28 -6.30
CA SER A 129 25.20 27.46 -7.15
C SER A 129 24.53 26.10 -7.42
N PRO A 130 23.19 26.08 -7.62
CA PRO A 130 22.46 24.88 -8.02
C PRO A 130 22.95 24.27 -9.33
N ILE A 131 22.88 22.94 -9.46
CA ILE A 131 23.20 22.23 -10.71
C ILE A 131 21.90 21.66 -11.29
N LYS A 132 21.64 21.91 -12.58
CA LYS A 132 20.47 21.36 -13.26
C LYS A 132 20.64 19.87 -13.55
N VAL A 133 19.58 19.09 -13.33
CA VAL A 133 19.51 17.70 -13.75
C VAL A 133 19.23 17.60 -15.24
N ALA A 134 20.09 16.88 -15.96
CA ALA A 134 20.05 16.75 -17.41
C ALA A 134 19.28 15.50 -17.87
N SER A 135 19.47 14.38 -17.18
CA SER A 135 18.78 13.12 -17.50
C SER A 135 18.60 12.24 -16.27
N LYS A 136 17.79 11.21 -16.42
CA LYS A 136 17.50 10.22 -15.38
C LYS A 136 17.41 8.82 -15.97
N ARG A 137 17.72 7.80 -15.18
CA ARG A 137 17.47 6.39 -15.50
C ARG A 137 17.08 5.65 -14.24
N VAL A 138 16.03 4.85 -14.31
CA VAL A 138 15.55 3.99 -13.22
C VAL A 138 16.04 2.57 -13.47
N HIS A 139 16.33 1.83 -12.40
CA HIS A 139 16.72 0.43 -12.52
C HIS A 139 15.58 -0.41 -13.13
N ALA A 140 15.85 -1.21 -14.17
CA ALA A 140 14.86 -2.00 -14.90
C ALA A 140 14.11 -2.99 -13.99
N GLY A 141 14.82 -3.54 -13.01
CA GLY A 141 14.25 -4.39 -11.96
C GLY A 141 13.15 -3.71 -11.13
N PHE A 142 13.14 -2.38 -10.99
CA PHE A 142 12.10 -1.64 -10.26
C PHE A 142 10.74 -1.80 -10.96
N SER A 143 10.69 -1.44 -12.24
CA SER A 143 9.48 -1.56 -13.05
C SER A 143 9.07 -3.01 -13.25
N ALA A 144 10.04 -3.91 -13.46
CA ALA A 144 9.76 -5.33 -13.65
C ALA A 144 9.15 -5.98 -12.40
N PHE A 145 9.66 -5.65 -11.21
CA PHE A 145 9.10 -6.14 -9.95
C PHE A 145 7.70 -5.58 -9.69
N ARG A 146 7.49 -4.27 -9.93
CA ARG A 146 6.16 -3.66 -9.85
C ARG A 146 5.19 -4.43 -10.72
N ILE A 147 5.43 -4.52 -12.03
CA ILE A 147 4.58 -5.26 -12.97
C ILE A 147 4.29 -6.67 -12.47
N LEU A 148 5.31 -7.42 -12.04
CA LEU A 148 5.13 -8.77 -11.51
C LEU A 148 4.17 -8.80 -10.31
N VAL A 149 4.31 -7.88 -9.35
CA VAL A 149 3.46 -7.78 -8.17
C VAL A 149 2.06 -7.28 -8.52
N GLU A 150 1.91 -6.29 -9.39
CA GLU A 150 0.60 -5.77 -9.82
C GLU A 150 -0.17 -6.83 -10.61
N SER A 151 0.54 -7.65 -11.39
CA SER A 151 -0.03 -8.79 -12.12
C SER A 151 -0.43 -9.94 -11.21
N TYR A 152 0.42 -10.28 -10.22
CA TYR A 152 0.14 -11.40 -9.32
C TYR A 152 -0.94 -11.07 -8.29
N GLN A 153 -0.98 -9.82 -7.84
CA GLN A 153 -1.87 -9.32 -6.79
C GLN A 153 -1.82 -10.21 -5.54
N PRO A 154 -0.68 -10.24 -4.83
CA PRO A 154 -0.50 -11.16 -3.73
C PRO A 154 -1.39 -10.74 -2.54
N THR A 155 -2.07 -11.71 -1.94
CA THR A 155 -2.86 -11.53 -0.71
C THR A 155 -2.27 -12.39 0.40
N ARG A 156 -2.07 -11.81 1.59
CA ARG A 156 -1.49 -12.50 2.75
C ARG A 156 -2.46 -13.56 3.25
N LYS A 157 -1.92 -14.69 3.69
CA LYS A 157 -2.69 -15.78 4.30
C LYS A 157 -3.61 -15.29 5.43
N ASN A 158 -3.14 -14.35 6.25
CA ASN A 158 -3.87 -13.86 7.42
C ASN A 158 -4.59 -12.52 7.19
N SER A 159 -4.59 -11.97 5.97
CA SER A 159 -5.32 -10.74 5.66
C SER A 159 -6.75 -11.03 5.19
N SER A 160 -7.61 -10.02 5.29
CA SER A 160 -8.86 -10.00 4.55
C SER A 160 -8.58 -10.12 3.05
N ILE A 161 -9.48 -10.80 2.34
CA ILE A 161 -9.42 -11.02 0.89
C ILE A 161 -9.45 -9.68 0.12
N TYR A 162 -10.07 -8.64 0.69
CA TYR A 162 -10.19 -7.31 0.08
C TYR A 162 -8.94 -6.42 0.26
N SER A 163 -7.88 -6.92 0.92
CA SER A 163 -6.67 -6.16 1.19
C SER A 163 -5.45 -6.78 0.48
N PRO A 164 -5.37 -6.65 -0.86
CA PRO A 164 -4.19 -7.10 -1.59
C PRO A 164 -2.97 -6.37 -1.05
N GLN A 165 -1.85 -7.06 -1.07
CA GLN A 165 -0.58 -6.51 -0.59
C GLN A 165 0.25 -5.91 -1.71
N ALA A 166 -0.29 -5.87 -2.92
CA ALA A 166 0.39 -5.35 -4.08
C ALA A 166 0.86 -3.90 -3.87
N ALA A 167 0.00 -3.01 -3.36
CA ALA A 167 0.36 -1.62 -3.12
C ALA A 167 1.51 -1.43 -2.10
N PRO A 168 1.49 -2.06 -0.90
CA PRO A 168 2.57 -1.91 0.06
C PRO A 168 3.86 -2.62 -0.34
N VAL A 169 3.84 -3.61 -1.25
CA VAL A 169 5.05 -4.37 -1.62
C VAL A 169 5.69 -3.93 -2.93
N ARG A 170 4.96 -3.28 -3.85
CA ARG A 170 5.44 -3.03 -5.23
C ARG A 170 6.74 -2.24 -5.31
N ASP A 171 7.02 -1.36 -4.35
CA ASP A 171 8.18 -0.46 -4.37
C ASP A 171 9.35 -1.02 -3.53
N LEU A 172 9.24 -2.26 -3.03
CA LEU A 172 10.25 -2.87 -2.16
C LEU A 172 11.50 -3.36 -2.89
N ALA A 173 11.47 -3.58 -4.20
CA ALA A 173 12.60 -4.12 -4.95
C ALA A 173 13.19 -3.12 -5.93
N PHE A 174 14.53 -3.00 -5.93
CA PHE A 174 15.28 -2.23 -6.92
C PHE A 174 14.90 -0.76 -7.04
N ASP A 175 14.35 -0.17 -5.98
CA ASP A 175 14.05 1.25 -5.90
C ASP A 175 15.32 2.12 -5.88
N ALA A 176 16.04 2.14 -7.01
CA ALA A 176 17.25 2.89 -7.26
C ALA A 176 17.23 3.47 -8.69
N GLY A 177 17.88 4.61 -8.85
CA GLY A 177 18.06 5.26 -10.14
C GLY A 177 19.34 6.08 -10.19
N LEU A 178 19.72 6.47 -11.40
CA LEU A 178 20.77 7.45 -11.66
C LEU A 178 20.16 8.74 -12.19
N ILE A 179 20.76 9.87 -11.81
CA ILE A 179 20.57 11.15 -12.46
C ILE A 179 21.91 11.63 -13.01
N THR A 180 21.87 12.33 -14.14
CA THR A 180 23.04 12.94 -14.77
C THR A 180 22.94 14.45 -14.65
N VAL A 181 24.06 15.08 -14.34
CA VAL A 181 24.20 16.55 -14.31
C VAL A 181 25.41 16.98 -15.14
N ASP A 182 25.52 18.25 -15.45
CA ASP A 182 26.80 18.82 -15.91
C ASP A 182 27.68 19.11 -14.69
N PRO A 183 28.76 18.33 -14.47
CA PRO A 183 29.60 18.52 -13.30
C PRO A 183 30.54 19.71 -13.43
N ILE A 184 30.75 20.25 -14.65
CA ILE A 184 31.77 21.28 -14.90
C ILE A 184 31.15 22.66 -14.83
N ASP A 185 31.75 23.54 -14.02
CA ASP A 185 31.39 24.95 -14.02
C ASP A 185 31.91 25.61 -15.31
N SER A 186 31.02 26.11 -16.15
CA SER A 186 31.38 26.69 -17.46
C SER A 186 32.28 27.92 -17.39
N LYS A 187 32.38 28.59 -16.23
CA LYS A 187 33.21 29.79 -16.06
C LYS A 187 34.62 29.45 -15.57
N SER A 188 34.73 28.49 -14.65
CA SER A 188 35.99 28.13 -13.99
C SER A 188 36.62 26.85 -14.53
N GLY A 189 35.87 26.00 -15.24
CA GLY A 189 36.29 24.67 -15.67
C GLY A 189 36.43 23.67 -14.51
N ALA A 190 36.11 24.06 -13.28
CA ALA A 190 36.24 23.20 -12.12
C ALA A 190 35.05 22.24 -11.99
N ASN A 191 35.31 21.03 -11.49
CA ASN A 191 34.25 20.10 -11.12
C ASN A 191 33.52 20.60 -9.85
N ARG A 192 32.21 20.74 -9.95
CA ARG A 192 31.31 21.28 -8.92
C ARG A 192 30.84 20.22 -7.93
N LEU A 193 30.92 18.94 -8.29
CA LEU A 193 30.50 17.84 -7.45
C LEU A 193 31.55 17.50 -6.39
N GLY A 194 31.11 16.96 -5.25
CA GLY A 194 31.98 16.34 -4.25
C GLY A 194 32.73 15.12 -4.80
N PRO A 195 33.64 14.53 -4.01
CA PRO A 195 34.33 13.30 -4.39
C PRO A 195 33.35 12.13 -4.58
N ASN A 196 33.75 11.09 -5.31
CA ASN A 196 32.94 9.88 -5.43
C ASN A 196 32.76 9.24 -4.05
N LEU A 197 31.54 8.80 -3.72
CA LEU A 197 31.36 7.91 -2.58
C LEU A 197 31.73 6.49 -3.01
N PRO A 198 32.69 5.83 -2.35
CA PRO A 198 33.09 4.48 -2.73
C PRO A 198 31.93 3.51 -2.51
N LEU A 199 31.62 2.69 -3.51
CA LEU A 199 30.66 1.59 -3.35
C LEU A 199 31.36 0.41 -2.69
N ALA A 200 30.73 -0.20 -1.69
CA ALA A 200 31.28 -1.39 -1.05
C ALA A 200 31.37 -2.55 -2.06
N PRO A 201 32.47 -3.33 -2.07
CA PRO A 201 32.62 -4.46 -2.98
C PRO A 201 31.46 -5.44 -2.91
N GLU A 202 31.10 -6.07 -4.03
CA GLU A 202 29.95 -6.99 -4.10
C GLU A 202 30.05 -8.14 -3.09
N GLU A 203 31.24 -8.66 -2.85
CA GLU A 203 31.47 -9.70 -1.85
C GLU A 203 31.15 -9.25 -0.41
N ASP A 204 31.35 -7.97 -0.09
CA ASP A 204 31.05 -7.40 1.21
C ASP A 204 29.54 -7.09 1.33
N LEU A 205 28.92 -6.66 0.24
CA LEU A 205 27.47 -6.47 0.15
C LEU A 205 26.72 -7.79 0.43
N LEU A 206 27.20 -8.91 -0.12
CA LEU A 206 26.61 -10.24 0.13
C LEU A 206 26.80 -10.73 1.57
N ARG A 207 27.75 -10.15 2.33
CA ARG A 207 28.01 -10.48 3.73
C ARG A 207 27.31 -9.53 4.71
N LEU A 208 26.54 -8.55 4.24
CA LEU A 208 25.76 -7.69 5.11
C LEU A 208 24.79 -8.52 5.96
N ALA A 209 24.72 -8.21 7.24
CA ALA A 209 23.91 -8.93 8.20
C ALA A 209 23.40 -7.98 9.29
N ALA A 210 22.40 -8.46 10.04
CA ALA A 210 21.90 -7.76 11.22
C ALA A 210 23.04 -7.42 12.19
N GLY A 211 22.97 -6.23 12.81
CA GLY A 211 24.00 -5.70 13.70
C GLY A 211 25.12 -4.92 13.00
N GLY A 212 25.25 -5.01 11.67
CA GLY A 212 26.23 -4.20 10.93
C GLY A 212 25.97 -2.70 11.11
N ALA A 213 26.99 -1.94 11.51
CA ALA A 213 26.87 -0.51 11.72
C ALA A 213 26.70 0.24 10.39
N ILE A 214 25.72 1.14 10.36
CA ILE A 214 25.41 1.98 9.20
C ILE A 214 25.09 3.42 9.61
N ALA A 215 25.26 4.33 8.66
CA ALA A 215 24.78 5.70 8.73
C ALA A 215 24.00 6.07 7.46
N ILE A 216 23.06 7.00 7.59
CA ILE A 216 22.34 7.60 6.46
C ILE A 216 22.62 9.09 6.46
N ILE A 217 22.94 9.63 5.29
CA ILE A 217 23.15 11.06 5.06
C ILE A 217 22.10 11.54 4.08
N GLY A 218 21.21 12.43 4.48
CA GLY A 218 20.09 12.83 3.63
C GLY A 218 19.52 14.19 3.94
N TYR A 219 18.49 14.58 3.21
CA TYR A 219 17.75 15.82 3.42
C TYR A 219 16.29 15.52 3.75
N PRO A 220 16.00 14.99 4.96
CA PRO A 220 14.62 14.89 5.41
C PRO A 220 14.06 16.31 5.52
N TYR A 221 12.96 16.59 4.82
CA TYR A 221 12.25 17.86 4.99
C TYR A 221 11.11 17.69 6.00
N ASP A 222 10.95 18.70 6.84
CA ASP A 222 9.84 18.80 7.76
C ASP A 222 8.65 19.41 6.99
N THR A 223 7.47 18.79 7.06
CA THR A 223 6.27 19.20 6.32
C THR A 223 5.65 20.50 6.85
N LEU A 224 6.29 21.14 7.82
CA LEU A 224 5.79 22.34 8.48
C LEU A 224 6.04 23.62 7.67
N ASP A 225 7.05 23.63 6.78
CA ASP A 225 7.35 24.77 5.90
C ASP A 225 7.52 24.30 4.44
N ASP A 226 6.52 24.56 3.58
CA ASP A 226 6.56 24.26 2.14
C ASP A 226 7.61 25.10 1.37
N GLY A 227 8.28 26.05 2.04
CA GLY A 227 9.30 26.92 1.47
C GLY A 227 10.72 26.49 1.84
N PHE A 228 11.54 26.19 0.83
CA PHE A 228 12.96 25.88 1.02
C PHE A 228 13.84 27.10 0.74
N ALA A 229 14.64 27.53 1.71
CA ALA A 229 15.73 28.46 1.48
C ALA A 229 16.95 27.67 0.98
N ALA A 230 17.46 27.99 -0.21
CA ALA A 230 18.51 27.21 -0.87
C ALA A 230 19.82 27.08 -0.05
N ASP A 231 20.10 28.07 0.79
CA ASP A 231 21.20 28.14 1.74
C ASP A 231 20.99 27.29 3.01
N ALA A 232 19.75 26.85 3.28
CA ALA A 232 19.39 25.98 4.39
C ALA A 232 19.56 24.47 4.08
N ALA A 233 20.14 24.11 2.92
CA ALA A 233 20.43 22.73 2.51
C ALA A 233 21.50 22.07 3.41
N ILE A 234 21.13 21.72 4.64
CA ILE A 234 22.00 21.01 5.59
C ILE A 234 21.57 19.54 5.62
N SER A 235 22.46 18.64 5.20
CA SER A 235 22.19 17.21 5.33
C SER A 235 22.10 16.80 6.80
N ARG A 236 21.12 15.98 7.13
CA ARG A 236 21.03 15.25 8.41
C ARG A 236 21.80 13.94 8.31
N ILE A 237 22.44 13.57 9.40
CA ILE A 237 23.17 12.31 9.55
C ILE A 237 22.54 11.52 10.69
N ASP A 238 22.05 10.32 10.40
CA ASP A 238 21.54 9.38 11.40
C ASP A 238 22.42 8.11 11.40
N ARG A 239 22.76 7.59 12.59
CA ARG A 239 23.61 6.39 12.78
C ARG A 239 22.82 5.29 13.47
N GLY A 240 23.14 4.03 13.15
CA GLY A 240 22.51 2.86 13.76
C GLY A 240 23.05 1.57 13.18
N VAL A 241 22.21 0.54 13.16
CA VAL A 241 22.58 -0.80 12.70
C VAL A 241 21.55 -1.33 11.71
N ILE A 242 22.01 -2.27 10.88
CA ILE A 242 21.15 -3.12 10.06
C ILE A 242 20.30 -3.98 11.00
N ALA A 243 18.98 -3.93 10.85
CA ALA A 243 18.05 -4.80 11.56
C ALA A 243 17.93 -6.16 10.86
N ALA A 244 17.89 -6.18 9.53
CA ALA A 244 17.87 -7.39 8.72
C ALA A 244 18.33 -7.09 7.28
N VAL A 245 18.75 -8.13 6.56
CA VAL A 245 18.92 -8.10 5.10
C VAL A 245 18.04 -9.21 4.54
N MET A 246 17.09 -8.85 3.68
CA MET A 246 16.05 -9.78 3.22
C MET A 246 15.66 -9.53 1.76
N PRO A 247 15.04 -10.51 1.08
CA PRO A 247 14.37 -10.27 -0.20
C PRO A 247 13.17 -9.33 -0.02
N PRO A 248 12.69 -8.69 -1.10
CA PRO A 248 11.55 -7.76 -1.06
C PRO A 248 10.22 -8.48 -0.79
N LEU A 249 10.20 -9.80 -0.98
CA LEU A 249 9.09 -10.69 -0.65
C LEU A 249 9.61 -11.74 0.32
N ASP A 250 8.91 -11.94 1.43
CA ASP A 250 9.26 -12.94 2.43
C ASP A 250 8.74 -14.33 2.01
N ALA A 251 9.60 -15.34 2.14
CA ALA A 251 9.27 -16.75 2.04
C ALA A 251 9.37 -17.34 3.45
N ALA A 252 8.24 -17.48 4.14
CA ALA A 252 8.21 -17.96 5.51
C ALA A 252 8.94 -19.33 5.62
N GLY A 253 10.05 -19.35 6.36
CA GLY A 253 10.80 -20.56 6.69
C GLY A 253 11.90 -20.97 5.70
N GLU A 254 12.20 -20.17 4.67
CA GLU A 254 13.40 -20.37 3.84
C GLU A 254 14.51 -19.39 4.28
N ASP A 255 15.74 -19.89 4.41
CA ASP A 255 16.90 -19.01 4.56
C ASP A 255 17.07 -18.19 3.28
N PRO A 256 17.07 -16.85 3.35
CA PRO A 256 17.12 -16.04 2.15
C PRO A 256 18.47 -16.19 1.44
N ASP A 257 18.45 -16.52 0.15
CA ASP A 257 19.67 -16.49 -0.67
C ASP A 257 20.22 -15.05 -0.69
N PRO A 258 21.46 -14.82 -0.22
CA PRO A 258 22.02 -13.47 -0.10
C PRO A 258 22.10 -12.76 -1.46
N ARG A 259 22.10 -13.49 -2.58
CA ARG A 259 22.10 -12.91 -3.93
C ARG A 259 20.78 -12.24 -4.30
N VAL A 260 19.66 -12.68 -3.70
CA VAL A 260 18.32 -12.10 -3.92
C VAL A 260 17.84 -11.25 -2.75
N ALA A 261 18.50 -11.33 -1.59
CA ALA A 261 18.26 -10.47 -0.43
C ALA A 261 18.82 -9.07 -0.63
N ASN A 262 18.12 -8.23 -1.39
CA ASN A 262 18.55 -6.89 -1.78
C ASN A 262 17.96 -5.76 -0.92
N LEU A 263 17.16 -6.07 0.10
CA LEU A 263 16.56 -5.07 0.99
C LEU A 263 17.29 -5.05 2.34
N ILE A 264 17.81 -3.89 2.71
CA ILE A 264 18.40 -3.60 4.02
C ILE A 264 17.32 -2.94 4.88
N ILE A 265 16.98 -3.59 5.98
CA ILE A 265 16.03 -3.08 6.97
C ILE A 265 16.81 -2.40 8.09
N HIS A 266 16.38 -1.23 8.55
CA HIS A 266 17.02 -0.49 9.62
C HIS A 266 16.02 0.31 10.46
N ARG A 267 16.43 0.79 11.64
CA ARG A 267 15.60 1.60 12.55
C ARG A 267 16.09 3.04 12.68
N LEU A 268 16.51 3.61 11.55
CA LEU A 268 16.93 5.01 11.49
C LEU A 268 15.71 5.85 11.17
N SER A 269 15.71 7.11 11.61
CA SER A 269 14.61 8.02 11.29
C SER A 269 14.45 8.15 9.78
N THR A 270 13.26 7.83 9.29
CA THR A 270 12.85 8.03 7.90
C THR A 270 11.86 9.19 7.85
N ALA A 271 12.04 10.10 6.90
CA ALA A 271 11.07 11.14 6.60
C ALA A 271 11.08 11.42 5.10
N GLY A 272 10.06 12.13 4.61
CA GLY A 272 10.04 12.64 3.25
C GLY A 272 11.34 13.38 2.92
N GLY A 273 11.90 13.13 1.74
CA GLY A 273 13.18 13.73 1.31
C GLY A 273 14.42 12.88 1.58
N SER A 274 14.35 11.90 2.49
CA SER A 274 15.42 10.92 2.69
C SER A 274 15.55 9.92 1.54
N SER A 275 14.52 9.72 0.72
CA SER A 275 14.55 8.81 -0.45
C SER A 275 15.73 9.11 -1.37
N GLY A 276 16.60 8.12 -1.57
CA GLY A 276 17.81 8.20 -2.37
C GLY A 276 19.08 8.54 -1.60
N SER A 277 19.00 8.70 -0.28
CA SER A 277 20.17 8.91 0.59
C SER A 277 21.12 7.71 0.57
N PRO A 278 22.44 7.89 0.56
CA PRO A 278 23.36 6.77 0.70
C PRO A 278 23.26 6.18 2.12
N VAL A 279 23.27 4.85 2.19
CA VAL A 279 23.52 4.09 3.42
C VAL A 279 25.00 3.72 3.42
N ILE A 280 25.73 4.17 4.44
CA ILE A 280 27.20 4.09 4.52
C ILE A 280 27.62 3.19 5.68
N ASN A 281 28.61 2.33 5.46
CA ASN A 281 29.19 1.48 6.51
C ASN A 281 30.31 2.18 7.30
N ALA A 282 30.91 1.47 8.25
CA ALA A 282 32.03 1.95 9.07
C ALA A 282 33.29 2.36 8.28
N ARG A 283 33.45 1.89 7.03
CA ARG A 283 34.58 2.23 6.16
C ARG A 283 34.32 3.44 5.27
N GLY A 284 33.16 4.08 5.41
CA GLY A 284 32.76 5.17 4.52
C GLY A 284 32.27 4.71 3.15
N GLU A 285 32.01 3.41 2.96
CA GLU A 285 31.53 2.86 1.71
C GLU A 285 30.01 2.80 1.68
N VAL A 286 29.42 3.07 0.52
CA VAL A 286 27.99 2.93 0.28
C VAL A 286 27.62 1.45 0.21
N VAL A 287 26.77 1.03 1.14
CA VAL A 287 26.20 -0.32 1.20
C VAL A 287 24.75 -0.37 0.74
N GLY A 288 24.09 0.77 0.59
CA GLY A 288 22.74 0.84 0.03
C GLY A 288 22.26 2.24 -0.36
N VAL A 289 21.06 2.29 -0.94
CA VAL A 289 20.32 3.47 -1.33
C VAL A 289 19.01 3.47 -0.53
N HIS A 290 18.84 4.44 0.37
CA HIS A 290 17.63 4.56 1.17
C HIS A 290 16.41 4.74 0.28
N THR A 291 15.32 4.02 0.56
CA THR A 291 14.06 4.10 -0.18
C THR A 291 13.01 4.78 0.70
N HIS A 292 12.01 4.05 1.20
CA HIS A 292 10.92 4.53 2.04
C HIS A 292 10.89 3.79 3.39
N GLY A 293 10.03 4.27 4.30
CA GLY A 293 9.64 3.50 5.47
C GLY A 293 8.70 2.37 5.07
N ILE A 294 8.85 1.19 5.67
CA ILE A 294 7.94 0.08 5.42
C ILE A 294 6.65 0.36 6.20
N GLU A 295 5.63 0.86 5.50
CA GLU A 295 4.30 1.05 6.07
C GLU A 295 3.55 -0.28 6.09
N SER A 296 3.71 -1.04 7.18
CA SER A 296 2.80 -2.14 7.48
C SER A 296 2.34 -2.05 8.92
N ILE A 297 1.13 -2.56 9.21
CA ILE A 297 0.56 -2.60 10.57
C ILE A 297 1.48 -3.39 11.53
N SER A 298 2.33 -4.26 10.98
CA SER A 298 3.35 -5.04 11.70
C SER A 298 4.75 -4.42 11.70
N SER A 299 4.97 -3.31 10.99
CA SER A 299 6.27 -2.64 10.93
C SER A 299 6.43 -1.72 12.13
N ASN A 300 7.61 -1.76 12.77
CA ASN A 300 7.93 -0.86 13.88
C ASN A 300 8.43 0.50 13.37
N ALA A 301 7.81 1.02 12.30
CA ALA A 301 8.32 2.12 11.49
C ALA A 301 9.76 1.85 11.00
N ASP A 302 10.04 0.62 10.59
CA ASP A 302 11.35 0.26 10.05
C ASP A 302 11.58 0.96 8.70
N GLY A 303 12.78 1.50 8.51
CA GLY A 303 13.25 2.05 7.24
C GLY A 303 13.84 0.98 6.34
N ALA A 304 13.73 1.18 5.03
CA ALA A 304 14.31 0.29 4.04
C ALA A 304 15.34 0.98 3.15
N ALA A 305 16.30 0.21 2.65
CA ALA A 305 17.25 0.62 1.63
C ALA A 305 17.52 -0.51 0.65
N GLN A 306 17.73 -0.18 -0.63
CA GLN A 306 18.20 -1.13 -1.63
C GLN A 306 19.70 -1.33 -1.45
N ARG A 307 20.17 -2.57 -1.37
CA ARG A 307 21.60 -2.87 -1.27
C ARG A 307 22.35 -2.33 -2.49
N ALA A 308 23.57 -1.84 -2.30
CA ALA A 308 24.28 -1.07 -3.33
C ALA A 308 24.66 -1.87 -4.59
N ASP A 309 24.43 -3.19 -4.65
CA ASP A 309 24.67 -3.99 -5.84
C ASP A 309 23.74 -3.62 -7.01
N VAL A 310 22.59 -2.98 -6.71
CA VAL A 310 21.72 -2.34 -7.71
C VAL A 310 22.40 -1.20 -8.46
N LEU A 311 23.42 -0.54 -7.86
CA LEU A 311 24.16 0.52 -8.52
C LEU A 311 25.18 -0.03 -9.51
N TYR A 312 25.77 -1.19 -9.22
CA TYR A 312 26.61 -1.90 -10.20
C TYR A 312 25.79 -2.36 -11.41
N ASP A 313 24.52 -2.73 -11.21
CA ASP A 313 23.59 -3.04 -12.31
C ASP A 313 23.32 -1.79 -13.14
N LEU A 314 22.98 -0.68 -12.50
CA LEU A 314 22.84 0.60 -13.21
C LEU A 314 24.13 0.93 -13.99
N LEU A 315 25.31 0.85 -13.40
CA LEU A 315 26.54 1.22 -14.11
C LEU A 315 26.89 0.27 -15.28
N ALA A 316 26.28 -0.92 -15.36
CA ALA A 316 26.53 -1.93 -16.40
C ALA A 316 25.20 -2.54 -16.92
N PRO A 317 24.56 -1.95 -17.94
CA PRO A 317 23.24 -2.37 -18.43
C PRO A 317 23.10 -3.86 -18.82
N GLU A 318 24.18 -4.48 -19.30
CA GLU A 318 24.20 -5.92 -19.62
C GLU A 318 24.16 -6.77 -18.35
N ARG A 319 24.79 -6.32 -17.26
CA ARG A 319 24.73 -6.98 -15.94
C ARG A 319 23.32 -6.85 -15.37
N GLU A 320 22.73 -5.66 -15.43
CA GLU A 320 21.35 -5.38 -15.02
C GLU A 320 20.37 -6.33 -15.69
N THR A 321 20.38 -6.35 -17.03
CA THR A 321 19.48 -7.19 -17.82
C THR A 321 19.63 -8.67 -17.46
N ARG A 322 20.88 -9.15 -17.35
CA ARG A 322 21.17 -10.54 -17.00
C ARG A 322 20.66 -10.89 -15.61
N ARG A 323 21.00 -10.09 -14.58
CA ARG A 323 20.58 -10.37 -13.20
C ARG A 323 19.06 -10.29 -13.02
N VAL A 324 18.40 -9.30 -13.62
CA VAL A 324 16.94 -9.18 -13.56
C VAL A 324 16.28 -10.44 -14.12
N ASN A 325 16.70 -10.90 -15.30
CA ASN A 325 16.05 -12.02 -15.99
C ASN A 325 16.44 -13.39 -15.43
N GLU A 326 17.70 -13.61 -15.09
CA GLU A 326 18.23 -14.93 -14.73
C GLU A 326 18.19 -15.20 -13.22
N LEU A 327 18.19 -14.16 -12.39
CA LEU A 327 18.26 -14.29 -10.92
C LEU A 327 16.99 -13.77 -10.24
N PHE A 328 16.64 -12.50 -10.44
CA PHE A 328 15.63 -11.84 -9.62
C PHE A 328 14.20 -12.19 -10.00
N LEU A 329 13.81 -12.08 -11.28
CA LEU A 329 12.47 -12.42 -11.74
C LEU A 329 12.07 -13.87 -11.39
N PRO A 330 12.92 -14.89 -11.61
CA PRO A 330 12.63 -16.25 -11.17
C PRO A 330 12.44 -16.37 -9.66
N ALA A 331 13.32 -15.74 -8.87
CA ALA A 331 13.26 -15.81 -7.41
C ALA A 331 12.00 -15.13 -6.84
N TRP A 332 11.64 -13.95 -7.35
CA TRP A 332 10.41 -13.26 -6.96
C TRP A 332 9.18 -14.04 -7.37
N SER A 333 9.15 -14.56 -8.60
CA SER A 333 8.02 -15.36 -9.09
C SER A 333 7.82 -16.61 -8.24
N LYS A 334 8.92 -17.32 -7.88
CA LYS A 334 8.88 -18.43 -6.92
C LYS A 334 8.31 -17.97 -5.58
N THR A 335 8.82 -16.88 -5.01
CA THR A 335 8.43 -16.41 -3.69
C THR A 335 6.95 -15.99 -3.63
N LEU A 336 6.44 -15.36 -4.69
CA LEU A 336 5.03 -14.99 -4.81
C LEU A 336 4.11 -16.20 -4.70
N THR A 337 4.54 -17.41 -5.09
CA THR A 337 3.72 -18.62 -4.96
C THR A 337 3.38 -19.00 -3.52
N HIS A 338 4.07 -18.45 -2.52
CA HIS A 338 3.70 -18.62 -1.11
C HIS A 338 2.49 -17.78 -0.69
N TRP A 339 2.08 -16.83 -1.53
CA TRP A 339 0.97 -15.91 -1.30
C TRP A 339 -0.19 -16.33 -2.21
N ALA A 340 -1.43 -16.13 -1.78
CA ALA A 340 -2.55 -16.39 -2.67
C ALA A 340 -2.66 -15.27 -3.70
N ARG A 341 -3.09 -15.59 -4.92
CA ARG A 341 -3.49 -14.59 -5.90
C ARG A 341 -4.87 -14.06 -5.55
N THR A 342 -5.09 -12.77 -5.69
CA THR A 342 -6.40 -12.20 -5.42
C THR A 342 -7.49 -12.81 -6.30
N LYS A 343 -7.21 -13.09 -7.58
CA LYS A 343 -8.19 -13.75 -8.46
C LYS A 343 -8.62 -15.15 -8.01
N ASP A 344 -7.82 -15.81 -7.19
CA ASP A 344 -8.18 -17.11 -6.61
C ASP A 344 -8.93 -16.98 -5.27
N ALA A 345 -8.61 -15.95 -4.48
CA ALA A 345 -9.22 -15.71 -3.18
C ALA A 345 -10.54 -14.92 -3.26
N LEU A 346 -10.64 -13.90 -4.12
CA LEU A 346 -11.80 -13.01 -4.23
C LEU A 346 -13.14 -13.74 -4.45
N PRO A 347 -13.23 -14.78 -5.31
CA PRO A 347 -14.44 -15.59 -5.44
C PRO A 347 -15.03 -16.10 -4.11
N TRP A 348 -14.17 -16.46 -3.15
CA TRP A 348 -14.63 -16.92 -1.83
C TRP A 348 -15.31 -15.83 -1.03
N SER A 349 -14.87 -14.58 -1.18
CA SER A 349 -15.48 -13.45 -0.48
C SER A 349 -16.93 -13.23 -0.92
N PHE A 350 -17.18 -13.26 -2.24
CA PHE A 350 -18.53 -13.17 -2.80
C PHE A 350 -19.40 -14.36 -2.38
N TYR A 351 -18.87 -15.59 -2.42
CA TYR A 351 -19.63 -16.75 -1.95
C TYR A 351 -20.05 -16.58 -0.48
N MET A 352 -19.15 -16.14 0.39
CA MET A 352 -19.48 -15.96 1.81
C MET A 352 -20.48 -14.84 2.03
N GLU A 353 -20.33 -13.71 1.33
CA GLU A 353 -21.24 -12.57 1.43
C GLU A 353 -22.66 -12.93 0.98
N TYR A 354 -22.80 -13.62 -0.15
CA TYR A 354 -24.10 -13.84 -0.79
C TYR A 354 -24.74 -15.19 -0.44
N ALA A 355 -23.95 -16.26 -0.27
CA ALA A 355 -24.46 -17.60 0.07
C ALA A 355 -24.56 -17.83 1.58
N ARG A 356 -23.81 -17.07 2.40
CA ARG A 356 -23.79 -17.21 3.87
C ARG A 356 -23.93 -15.84 4.57
N PRO A 357 -25.02 -15.09 4.29
CA PRO A 357 -25.23 -13.80 4.91
C PRO A 357 -25.23 -13.94 6.44
N GLY A 358 -24.52 -13.06 7.14
CA GLY A 358 -24.45 -13.03 8.61
C GLY A 358 -23.30 -13.83 9.25
N VAL A 359 -22.50 -14.55 8.47
CA VAL A 359 -21.28 -15.21 8.98
C VAL A 359 -20.11 -14.22 9.00
N ASP A 360 -19.86 -13.62 10.17
CA ASP A 360 -18.68 -12.78 10.46
C ASP A 360 -17.63 -13.63 11.22
N PRO A 361 -16.32 -13.60 10.86
CA PRO A 361 -15.67 -12.79 9.81
C PRO A 361 -15.62 -13.43 8.42
N ALA A 362 -15.50 -12.56 7.40
CA ALA A 362 -15.08 -12.97 6.05
C ALA A 362 -13.83 -13.87 6.17
N PRO A 363 -13.78 -15.00 5.45
CA PRO A 363 -12.73 -15.99 5.65
C PRO A 363 -11.37 -15.36 5.37
N LYS A 364 -10.38 -15.73 6.18
CA LYS A 364 -9.00 -15.36 5.85
C LYS A 364 -8.57 -16.21 4.66
N VAL A 365 -7.67 -15.67 3.86
CA VAL A 365 -7.07 -16.41 2.73
C VAL A 365 -6.52 -17.78 3.17
N GLY A 366 -6.00 -17.87 4.39
CA GLY A 366 -5.46 -19.10 4.95
C GLY A 366 -6.47 -20.18 5.27
N ASP A 367 -7.73 -19.80 5.47
CA ASP A 367 -8.81 -20.75 5.80
C ASP A 367 -9.33 -21.42 4.53
N ILE A 368 -9.14 -20.79 3.37
CA ILE A 368 -9.56 -21.28 2.04
C ILE A 368 -8.40 -21.90 1.26
N ALA A 369 -7.16 -21.69 1.68
CA ALA A 369 -5.98 -22.21 0.99
C ALA A 369 -5.95 -23.75 1.04
N GLY A 370 -6.02 -24.38 -0.14
CA GLY A 370 -6.05 -25.85 -0.28
C GLY A 370 -7.44 -26.47 -0.15
N THR A 371 -8.48 -25.66 0.06
CA THR A 371 -9.87 -26.12 0.11
C THR A 371 -10.50 -26.08 -1.27
N GLU A 372 -11.26 -27.11 -1.63
CA GLU A 372 -12.06 -27.11 -2.87
C GLU A 372 -13.19 -26.08 -2.75
N PRO A 373 -13.38 -25.19 -3.73
CA PRO A 373 -14.42 -24.18 -3.66
C PRO A 373 -15.82 -24.81 -3.69
N PRO A 374 -16.77 -24.41 -2.82
CA PRO A 374 -18.16 -24.89 -2.82
C PRO A 374 -19.00 -24.23 -3.91
N PHE A 375 -18.35 -23.71 -4.95
CA PHE A 375 -18.93 -22.97 -6.06
C PHE A 375 -18.13 -23.25 -7.34
N ALA A 376 -18.82 -23.22 -8.48
CA ALA A 376 -18.15 -23.14 -9.76
C ALA A 376 -17.65 -21.71 -9.98
N LYS A 377 -16.53 -21.53 -10.71
CA LYS A 377 -16.01 -20.22 -11.06
C LYS A 377 -15.55 -20.15 -12.51
N ILE A 378 -15.79 -19.01 -13.15
CA ILE A 378 -15.26 -18.64 -14.46
C ILE A 378 -14.57 -17.29 -14.26
N ILE A 379 -13.30 -17.18 -14.67
CA ILE A 379 -12.53 -15.94 -14.56
C ILE A 379 -11.81 -15.72 -15.87
N GLU A 380 -11.92 -14.51 -16.40
CA GLU A 380 -11.28 -14.08 -17.63
C GLU A 380 -10.41 -12.86 -17.36
N ASP A 381 -9.15 -12.93 -17.80
CA ASP A 381 -8.25 -11.78 -17.84
C ASP A 381 -8.60 -10.95 -19.09
N LEU A 382 -9.00 -9.70 -18.89
CA LEU A 382 -9.49 -8.80 -19.93
C LEU A 382 -8.50 -7.66 -20.19
N LYS A 383 -8.38 -7.27 -21.46
CA LYS A 383 -7.53 -6.16 -21.88
C LYS A 383 -8.37 -4.95 -22.26
N PHE A 384 -8.06 -3.82 -21.64
CA PHE A 384 -8.64 -2.53 -21.99
C PHE A 384 -8.11 -2.05 -23.34
N ARG A 385 -9.01 -1.52 -24.17
CA ARG A 385 -8.67 -0.80 -25.41
C ARG A 385 -8.16 0.60 -25.09
N ASP A 386 -7.47 1.22 -26.04
CA ASP A 386 -7.02 2.61 -25.92
C ASP A 386 -8.19 3.57 -25.62
N PRO A 387 -7.94 4.69 -24.92
CA PRO A 387 -9.00 5.62 -24.56
C PRO A 387 -9.73 6.19 -25.78
N VAL A 388 -11.07 6.18 -25.74
CA VAL A 388 -11.95 6.77 -26.76
C VAL A 388 -12.91 7.77 -26.10
N ASP A 389 -13.38 8.77 -26.86
CA ASP A 389 -14.33 9.79 -26.35
C ASP A 389 -15.75 9.23 -26.17
N SER A 390 -16.11 8.21 -26.94
CA SER A 390 -17.36 7.46 -26.81
C SER A 390 -17.15 6.02 -27.27
N TYR A 391 -17.97 5.11 -26.77
CA TYR A 391 -17.87 3.69 -27.09
C TYR A 391 -19.19 3.16 -27.65
N ARG A 392 -19.13 2.53 -28.83
CA ARG A 392 -20.27 1.91 -29.49
C ARG A 392 -20.26 0.40 -29.25
N VAL A 393 -21.36 -0.11 -28.72
CA VAL A 393 -21.57 -1.52 -28.38
C VAL A 393 -22.59 -2.11 -29.33
N ALA A 394 -22.17 -2.99 -30.23
CA ALA A 394 -23.08 -3.64 -31.17
C ALA A 394 -24.06 -4.56 -30.43
N ALA A 395 -25.34 -4.51 -30.81
CA ALA A 395 -26.39 -5.32 -30.22
C ALA A 395 -27.22 -6.07 -31.27
N PRO A 396 -26.58 -6.89 -32.14
CA PRO A 396 -27.29 -7.58 -33.23
C PRO A 396 -28.33 -8.59 -32.73
N ASP A 397 -28.21 -9.01 -31.47
CA ASP A 397 -29.09 -9.92 -30.77
C ASP A 397 -30.31 -9.23 -30.14
N ALA A 398 -30.33 -7.89 -30.06
CA ALA A 398 -31.43 -7.17 -29.44
C ALA A 398 -32.73 -7.31 -30.23
N ALA A 399 -33.86 -7.36 -29.52
CA ALA A 399 -35.19 -7.63 -30.10
C ALA A 399 -35.63 -6.65 -31.21
N ALA A 400 -35.03 -5.45 -31.29
CA ALA A 400 -35.16 -4.54 -32.42
C ALA A 400 -33.93 -4.71 -33.33
N ALA A 401 -34.11 -5.32 -34.50
CA ALA A 401 -33.03 -5.70 -35.40
C ALA A 401 -32.10 -4.52 -35.76
N GLY A 402 -30.81 -4.61 -35.38
CA GLY A 402 -29.71 -3.83 -35.98
C GLY A 402 -28.92 -2.89 -35.06
N GLY A 403 -29.51 -2.38 -33.97
CA GLY A 403 -28.97 -1.21 -33.27
C GLY A 403 -27.66 -1.40 -32.48
N ALA A 404 -27.10 -0.28 -32.02
CA ALA A 404 -25.96 -0.22 -31.11
C ALA A 404 -26.28 0.65 -29.89
N PHE A 405 -25.69 0.32 -28.74
CA PHE A 405 -25.65 1.24 -27.61
C PHE A 405 -24.48 2.21 -27.79
N ARG A 406 -24.68 3.46 -27.38
CA ARG A 406 -23.64 4.47 -27.36
C ARG A 406 -23.39 4.93 -25.93
N ILE A 407 -22.15 4.79 -25.49
CA ILE A 407 -21.69 5.26 -24.19
C ILE A 407 -20.87 6.52 -24.44
N ASP A 408 -21.43 7.69 -24.12
CA ASP A 408 -20.82 9.01 -24.30
C ASP A 408 -19.92 9.40 -23.11
N GLU A 409 -19.03 8.49 -22.74
CA GLU A 409 -18.08 8.71 -21.65
C GLU A 409 -16.66 8.43 -22.16
N ARG A 410 -15.74 9.37 -21.93
CA ARG A 410 -14.34 9.15 -22.28
C ARG A 410 -13.73 8.10 -21.36
N GLY A 411 -12.99 7.16 -21.92
CA GLY A 411 -12.30 6.14 -21.11
C GLY A 411 -11.75 5.00 -21.92
N GLN A 412 -11.09 4.08 -21.22
CA GLN A 412 -10.69 2.79 -21.77
C GLN A 412 -11.81 1.79 -21.55
N TYR A 413 -12.01 0.88 -22.51
CA TYR A 413 -13.11 -0.09 -22.48
C TYR A 413 -12.63 -1.53 -22.61
N ALA A 414 -13.22 -2.42 -21.83
CA ALA A 414 -13.11 -3.88 -21.94
C ALA A 414 -14.52 -4.48 -21.92
N GLU A 415 -14.72 -5.60 -22.62
CA GLU A 415 -16.03 -6.27 -22.66
C GLU A 415 -15.86 -7.79 -22.66
N THR A 416 -16.83 -8.50 -22.10
CA THR A 416 -16.92 -9.96 -22.17
C THR A 416 -18.38 -10.44 -22.14
N TRP A 417 -18.60 -11.68 -22.59
CA TRP A 417 -19.86 -12.40 -22.48
C TRP A 417 -19.73 -13.54 -21.48
N ILE A 418 -20.62 -13.60 -20.49
CA ILE A 418 -20.64 -14.65 -19.48
C ILE A 418 -21.92 -15.45 -19.58
N SER A 419 -21.79 -16.76 -19.77
CA SER A 419 -22.90 -17.72 -19.66
C SER A 419 -23.15 -18.08 -18.20
N VAL A 420 -24.40 -18.00 -17.76
CA VAL A 420 -24.83 -18.29 -16.38
C VAL A 420 -25.92 -19.34 -16.40
N ASP A 421 -25.69 -20.47 -15.74
CA ASP A 421 -26.75 -21.43 -15.42
C ASP A 421 -27.65 -20.84 -14.33
N ARG A 422 -28.87 -20.49 -14.70
CA ARG A 422 -29.85 -19.87 -13.81
C ARG A 422 -30.51 -20.87 -12.88
N SER A 423 -30.26 -22.17 -13.01
CA SER A 423 -30.64 -23.13 -11.97
C SER A 423 -29.84 -22.96 -10.67
N LEU A 424 -28.72 -22.23 -10.76
CA LEU A 424 -27.85 -21.88 -9.64
C LEU A 424 -28.01 -20.40 -9.27
N GLU A 425 -27.72 -20.07 -8.02
CA GLU A 425 -27.41 -18.69 -7.66
C GLU A 425 -26.05 -18.33 -8.25
N ALA A 426 -25.90 -17.11 -8.72
CA ALA A 426 -24.64 -16.64 -9.28
C ALA A 426 -24.33 -15.19 -8.91
N VAL A 427 -23.05 -14.84 -8.96
CA VAL A 427 -22.58 -13.46 -8.90
C VAL A 427 -21.66 -13.24 -10.09
N LEU A 428 -22.01 -12.26 -10.93
CA LEU A 428 -21.08 -11.70 -11.89
C LEU A 428 -20.25 -10.64 -11.19
N PHE A 429 -18.95 -10.62 -11.40
CA PHE A 429 -18.07 -9.67 -10.75
C PHE A 429 -16.96 -9.19 -11.68
N ALA A 430 -16.41 -8.03 -11.35
CA ALA A 430 -15.14 -7.57 -11.88
C ALA A 430 -14.40 -6.72 -10.85
N TYR A 431 -13.08 -6.79 -10.88
CA TYR A 431 -12.25 -6.03 -9.95
C TYR A 431 -11.00 -5.52 -10.66
N ASP A 432 -10.69 -4.23 -10.45
CA ASP A 432 -9.50 -3.59 -11.01
C ASP A 432 -8.56 -3.08 -9.91
N TYR A 433 -7.59 -3.92 -9.57
CA TYR A 433 -6.49 -3.51 -8.71
C TYR A 433 -5.50 -2.69 -9.53
N SER A 434 -5.63 -1.37 -9.42
CA SER A 434 -4.61 -0.46 -9.89
C SER A 434 -3.89 0.15 -8.71
N LEU A 435 -2.63 -0.23 -8.57
CA LEU A 435 -1.80 0.23 -7.46
C LEU A 435 -1.51 1.73 -7.58
N ARG A 436 -1.50 2.28 -8.80
CA ARG A 436 -1.11 3.69 -9.03
C ARG A 436 -2.25 4.67 -8.76
N SER A 437 -3.47 4.19 -8.54
CA SER A 437 -4.53 5.02 -7.96
C SER A 437 -4.22 5.30 -6.48
N ARG A 438 -4.55 6.50 -5.99
CA ARG A 438 -4.43 6.83 -4.55
C ARG A 438 -5.26 5.90 -3.66
N SER A 439 -6.32 5.30 -4.21
CA SER A 439 -7.21 4.37 -3.52
C SER A 439 -6.77 2.90 -3.57
N GLY A 440 -5.70 2.56 -4.31
CA GLY A 440 -5.29 1.16 -4.53
C GLY A 440 -6.23 0.33 -5.44
N SER A 441 -7.20 0.98 -6.07
CA SER A 441 -8.13 0.42 -7.05
C SER A 441 -8.56 1.49 -8.06
N CYS A 442 -8.74 1.10 -9.31
CA CYS A 442 -9.36 1.97 -10.31
C CYS A 442 -10.88 1.92 -10.19
N ARG A 443 -11.54 3.07 -10.35
CA ARG A 443 -13.00 3.10 -10.37
C ARG A 443 -13.50 2.63 -11.74
N LEU A 444 -14.40 1.66 -11.73
CA LEU A 444 -15.00 1.04 -12.89
C LEU A 444 -16.45 1.49 -13.02
N ALA A 445 -16.76 2.25 -14.07
CA ALA A 445 -18.13 2.32 -14.54
C ALA A 445 -18.45 1.01 -15.27
N THR A 446 -19.59 0.41 -14.96
CA THR A 446 -19.96 -0.88 -15.54
C THR A 446 -21.32 -0.79 -16.20
N TYR A 447 -21.43 -1.44 -17.34
CA TYR A 447 -22.65 -1.55 -18.11
C TYR A 447 -22.92 -3.01 -18.41
N TRP A 448 -24.17 -3.43 -18.35
CA TRP A 448 -24.52 -4.81 -18.65
C TRP A 448 -25.91 -4.95 -19.25
N ARG A 449 -26.11 -6.06 -19.94
CA ARG A 449 -27.41 -6.50 -20.45
C ARG A 449 -27.46 -8.02 -20.53
N ARG A 450 -28.65 -8.60 -20.45
CA ARG A 450 -28.85 -9.99 -20.87
C ARG A 450 -29.06 -10.03 -22.38
N LYS A 451 -28.58 -11.10 -23.04
CA LYS A 451 -28.78 -11.33 -24.47
C LYS A 451 -30.25 -11.16 -24.87
N GLY A 452 -30.50 -10.42 -25.94
CA GLY A 452 -31.85 -10.10 -26.41
C GLY A 452 -32.46 -8.80 -25.85
N GLU A 453 -31.90 -8.24 -24.78
CA GLU A 453 -32.43 -7.01 -24.19
C GLU A 453 -32.06 -5.76 -25.00
N SER A 454 -33.02 -4.84 -25.07
CA SER A 454 -32.91 -3.57 -25.78
C SER A 454 -32.39 -2.41 -24.91
N ARG A 455 -31.97 -2.73 -23.69
CA ARG A 455 -31.49 -1.76 -22.70
C ARG A 455 -30.17 -2.21 -22.13
N LEU A 456 -29.30 -1.24 -21.88
CA LEU A 456 -28.03 -1.45 -21.22
C LEU A 456 -28.11 -0.81 -19.84
N ALA A 457 -28.13 -1.62 -18.78
CA ALA A 457 -28.09 -1.17 -17.41
C ALA A 457 -26.72 -0.57 -17.09
N THR A 458 -26.66 0.38 -16.15
CA THR A 458 -25.40 1.02 -15.73
C THR A 458 -25.27 1.09 -14.21
N GLN A 459 -24.05 0.87 -13.73
CA GLN A 459 -23.62 1.06 -12.35
C GLN A 459 -22.57 2.16 -12.30
N LYS A 460 -22.71 3.04 -11.30
CA LYS A 460 -21.76 4.13 -11.06
C LYS A 460 -20.34 3.61 -10.81
N PRO A 461 -19.32 4.43 -11.14
CA PRO A 461 -17.93 4.12 -10.87
C PRO A 461 -17.67 3.66 -9.42
N ARG A 462 -17.21 2.42 -9.25
CA ARG A 462 -16.83 1.80 -7.95
C ARG A 462 -15.53 1.00 -8.09
N ALA A 463 -14.92 0.60 -6.98
CA ALA A 463 -13.70 -0.22 -7.00
C ALA A 463 -13.96 -1.65 -7.52
N SER A 464 -15.19 -2.15 -7.37
CA SER A 464 -15.65 -3.45 -7.85
C SER A 464 -17.01 -3.31 -8.56
N PHE A 465 -17.26 -4.22 -9.49
CA PHE A 465 -18.57 -4.52 -10.06
C PHE A 465 -19.06 -5.84 -9.47
N GLU A 466 -20.33 -5.88 -9.08
CA GLU A 466 -21.01 -7.05 -8.54
C GLU A 466 -22.47 -7.04 -8.99
N LEU A 467 -22.92 -8.14 -9.60
CA LEU A 467 -24.31 -8.37 -9.97
C LEU A 467 -24.72 -9.76 -9.48
N ARG A 468 -25.52 -9.79 -8.41
CA ARG A 468 -26.15 -11.02 -7.93
C ARG A 468 -27.31 -11.41 -8.84
N LEU A 469 -27.35 -12.67 -9.20
CA LEU A 469 -28.39 -13.28 -10.01
C LEU A 469 -29.00 -14.44 -9.20
N GLU A 470 -30.23 -14.28 -8.72
CA GLU A 470 -30.95 -15.31 -7.98
C GLU A 470 -31.27 -16.52 -8.87
N ALA A 471 -31.36 -17.73 -8.32
CA ALA A 471 -31.73 -18.90 -9.11
C ALA A 471 -33.15 -18.77 -9.70
N GLU A 472 -33.28 -19.04 -11.00
CA GLU A 472 -34.51 -18.98 -11.78
C GLU A 472 -34.55 -20.10 -12.83
N ALA A 473 -35.47 -21.07 -12.66
CA ALA A 473 -35.75 -22.13 -13.64
C ALA A 473 -34.51 -22.89 -14.18
N LEU A 474 -34.72 -23.91 -15.00
CA LEU A 474 -33.65 -24.62 -15.70
C LEU A 474 -33.36 -23.92 -17.03
N ARG A 475 -32.63 -22.80 -16.99
CA ARG A 475 -32.20 -22.07 -18.20
C ARG A 475 -30.77 -21.56 -18.09
N THR A 476 -30.11 -21.35 -19.22
CA THR A 476 -28.85 -20.63 -19.32
C THR A 476 -29.11 -19.24 -19.89
N ASP A 477 -28.68 -18.20 -19.18
CA ASP A 477 -28.69 -16.82 -19.68
C ASP A 477 -27.27 -16.41 -20.08
N GLU A 478 -27.14 -15.55 -21.08
CA GLU A 478 -25.87 -14.93 -21.48
C GLU A 478 -25.91 -13.43 -21.15
N TYR A 479 -24.89 -12.94 -20.46
CA TYR A 479 -24.75 -11.54 -20.06
C TYR A 479 -23.57 -10.88 -20.76
N HIS A 480 -23.81 -9.75 -21.40
CA HIS A 480 -22.75 -8.89 -21.95
C HIS A 480 -22.36 -7.88 -20.88
N LEU A 481 -21.10 -7.93 -20.45
CA LEU A 481 -20.52 -6.99 -19.49
C LEU A 481 -19.57 -6.05 -20.22
N ILE A 482 -19.69 -4.75 -19.98
CA ILE A 482 -18.82 -3.70 -20.51
C ILE A 482 -18.29 -2.89 -19.33
N PHE A 483 -16.97 -2.75 -19.27
CA PHE A 483 -16.28 -2.05 -18.20
C PHE A 483 -15.58 -0.83 -18.77
N ARG A 484 -15.80 0.33 -18.15
CA ARG A 484 -15.11 1.59 -18.46
C ARG A 484 -14.19 1.96 -17.31
N ARG A 485 -12.93 2.18 -17.65
CA ARG A 485 -11.90 2.71 -16.76
C ARG A 485 -11.67 4.20 -17.09
N ASP A 486 -11.68 5.05 -16.06
CA ASP A 486 -11.44 6.50 -16.21
C ASP A 486 -10.03 6.77 -16.75
N ALA A 487 -9.83 7.87 -17.48
CA ALA A 487 -8.52 8.23 -18.06
C ALA A 487 -7.42 8.49 -17.00
N ASP A 488 -7.81 8.82 -15.77
CA ASP A 488 -6.88 9.03 -14.64
C ASP A 488 -6.39 7.72 -14.02
N CYS A 489 -6.95 6.59 -14.46
CA CYS A 489 -6.47 5.27 -14.12
C CYS A 489 -5.19 4.96 -14.88
N ASP A 490 -4.26 4.24 -14.27
CA ASP A 490 -2.99 3.93 -14.92
C ASP A 490 -3.20 3.12 -16.21
N PRO A 491 -2.86 3.67 -17.39
CA PRO A 491 -3.02 2.97 -18.66
C PRO A 491 -2.10 1.74 -18.76
N GLY A 492 -1.10 1.63 -17.88
CA GLY A 492 -0.12 0.55 -17.86
C GLY A 492 -0.51 -0.68 -17.06
N SER A 493 -1.59 -0.68 -16.25
CA SER A 493 -1.98 -1.86 -15.47
C SER A 493 -2.54 -2.94 -16.42
N PRO A 494 -1.82 -4.06 -16.63
CA PRO A 494 -2.15 -5.03 -17.67
C PRO A 494 -3.26 -6.00 -17.25
N ASP A 495 -3.48 -6.17 -15.94
CA ASP A 495 -4.29 -7.28 -15.42
C ASP A 495 -5.57 -6.76 -14.76
N PHE A 496 -6.63 -6.76 -15.56
CA PHE A 496 -8.01 -6.63 -15.12
C PHE A 496 -8.69 -7.98 -15.33
N PHE A 497 -9.52 -8.40 -14.37
CA PHE A 497 -10.28 -9.63 -14.52
C PHE A 497 -11.75 -9.44 -14.18
N ALA A 498 -12.58 -10.17 -14.91
CA ALA A 498 -14.01 -10.29 -14.67
C ALA A 498 -14.38 -11.78 -14.66
N GLY A 499 -15.52 -12.10 -14.07
CA GLY A 499 -15.91 -13.49 -13.95
C GLY A 499 -17.29 -13.71 -13.37
N SER A 500 -17.57 -14.98 -13.12
CA SER A 500 -18.74 -15.41 -12.38
C SER A 500 -18.36 -16.48 -11.36
N ILE A 501 -19.13 -16.52 -10.29
CA ILE A 501 -19.23 -17.68 -9.42
C ILE A 501 -20.68 -18.14 -9.36
N SER A 502 -20.90 -19.44 -9.18
CA SER A 502 -22.24 -20.00 -9.02
C SER A 502 -22.28 -21.16 -8.02
N TRP A 503 -23.40 -21.29 -7.32
CA TRP A 503 -23.63 -22.31 -6.30
C TRP A 503 -25.12 -22.70 -6.23
N PRO A 504 -25.45 -23.90 -5.69
CA PRO A 504 -26.84 -24.30 -5.49
C PRO A 504 -27.58 -23.33 -4.56
N ALA A 505 -28.85 -23.00 -4.83
CA ALA A 505 -29.58 -22.01 -4.06
C ALA A 505 -29.62 -22.33 -2.55
N ALA A 506 -29.73 -21.30 -1.71
CA ALA A 506 -29.59 -21.42 -0.24
C ALA A 506 -30.45 -22.53 0.41
N ALA A 507 -31.65 -22.81 -0.12
CA ALA A 507 -32.52 -23.89 0.36
C ALA A 507 -31.87 -25.30 0.24
N GLU A 508 -30.99 -25.50 -0.75
CA GLU A 508 -30.26 -26.74 -0.97
C GLU A 508 -28.96 -26.80 -0.14
N ILE A 509 -28.30 -25.66 0.09
CA ILE A 509 -27.11 -25.57 0.95
C ILE A 509 -27.47 -25.92 2.40
N VAL A 510 -28.61 -25.43 2.89
CA VAL A 510 -29.12 -25.75 4.22
C VAL A 510 -29.41 -27.25 4.35
N ALA A 511 -29.97 -27.89 3.32
CA ALA A 511 -30.20 -29.34 3.31
C ALA A 511 -28.90 -30.17 3.33
N ALA A 512 -27.80 -29.65 2.75
CA ALA A 512 -26.50 -30.31 2.74
C ALA A 512 -25.67 -30.10 4.03
N SER A 513 -25.87 -28.98 4.74
CA SER A 513 -25.07 -28.58 5.92
C SER A 513 -25.64 -29.04 7.26
N TYR A 514 -26.88 -29.53 7.31
CA TYR A 514 -27.49 -30.11 8.52
C TYR A 514 -26.90 -31.46 8.99
N ALA A 515 -25.79 -31.92 8.42
CA ALA A 515 -25.07 -33.07 8.93
C ALA A 515 -24.16 -32.74 10.14
N GLU A 516 -23.62 -31.51 10.28
CA GLU A 516 -22.57 -31.24 11.28
C GLU A 516 -22.50 -29.77 11.77
N ALA A 517 -23.51 -29.24 12.49
CA ALA A 517 -23.32 -28.13 13.46
C ALA A 517 -24.60 -27.81 14.27
N PRO A 518 -24.50 -27.40 15.56
CA PRO A 518 -25.64 -26.93 16.34
C PRO A 518 -26.04 -25.50 15.98
N ALA A 519 -27.35 -25.27 15.86
CA ALA A 519 -27.95 -24.02 15.39
C ALA A 519 -27.70 -22.82 16.33
N ALA A 520 -27.35 -21.67 15.74
CA ALA A 520 -27.37 -20.37 16.40
C ALA A 520 -28.77 -19.71 16.31
N PRO A 521 -29.13 -18.79 17.22
CA PRO A 521 -30.50 -18.25 17.31
C PRO A 521 -30.81 -17.20 16.22
N ALA A 522 -31.83 -17.50 15.41
CA ALA A 522 -32.33 -16.74 14.25
C ALA A 522 -32.82 -15.28 14.50
N ALA A 523 -32.72 -14.75 15.72
CA ALA A 523 -33.25 -13.43 16.05
C ALA A 523 -32.30 -12.26 15.71
N ALA A 524 -31.01 -12.53 15.46
CA ALA A 524 -30.01 -11.49 15.18
C ALA A 524 -29.91 -11.10 13.69
N GLU A 525 -30.21 -12.01 12.76
CA GLU A 525 -30.04 -11.82 11.31
C GLU A 525 -30.98 -10.75 10.73
N GLY A 526 -32.23 -10.69 11.20
CA GLY A 526 -33.21 -9.71 10.72
C GLY A 526 -32.85 -8.26 11.05
N ILE A 527 -32.14 -8.04 12.16
CA ILE A 527 -31.76 -6.69 12.62
C ILE A 527 -30.54 -6.18 11.85
N TYR A 528 -29.58 -7.04 11.52
CA TYR A 528 -28.37 -6.66 10.80
C TYR A 528 -28.64 -6.28 9.33
N HIS A 529 -29.45 -7.07 8.60
CA HIS A 529 -29.81 -6.73 7.22
C HIS A 529 -30.67 -5.46 7.12
N ALA A 530 -31.61 -5.27 8.06
CA ALA A 530 -32.37 -4.03 8.16
C ALA A 530 -31.45 -2.83 8.48
N ALA A 531 -30.43 -3.03 9.33
CA ALA A 531 -29.45 -2.00 9.66
C ALA A 531 -28.53 -1.64 8.48
N GLN A 532 -28.07 -2.59 7.66
CA GLN A 532 -27.25 -2.28 6.47
C GLN A 532 -28.07 -1.57 5.38
N GLN A 533 -29.31 -2.00 5.11
CA GLN A 533 -30.19 -1.29 4.18
C GLN A 533 -30.56 0.11 4.70
N ALA A 534 -30.75 0.26 6.02
CA ALA A 534 -30.98 1.57 6.65
C ALA A 534 -29.73 2.45 6.60
N LEU A 535 -28.53 1.91 6.83
CA LEU A 535 -27.26 2.64 6.77
C LEU A 535 -26.94 3.10 5.34
N GLY A 536 -27.23 2.29 4.31
CA GLY A 536 -27.13 2.71 2.91
C GLY A 536 -28.05 3.90 2.59
N ARG A 537 -29.29 3.89 3.12
CA ARG A 537 -30.25 5.00 2.96
C ARG A 537 -29.86 6.24 3.76
N VAL A 538 -29.33 6.07 4.98
CA VAL A 538 -28.88 7.16 5.85
C VAL A 538 -27.59 7.81 5.35
N ALA A 539 -26.64 7.03 4.83
CA ALA A 539 -25.44 7.56 4.18
C ALA A 539 -25.79 8.38 2.92
N CYS A 540 -26.80 7.94 2.14
CA CYS A 540 -27.33 8.72 1.02
C CYS A 540 -28.00 10.03 1.49
N ALA A 541 -28.78 9.99 2.58
CA ALA A 541 -29.45 11.16 3.14
C ALA A 541 -28.52 12.19 3.81
N LEU A 542 -27.33 11.76 4.27
CA LEU A 542 -26.34 12.59 4.96
C LEU A 542 -25.19 13.05 4.06
N SER A 543 -25.04 12.52 2.85
CA SER A 543 -24.02 12.99 1.91
C SER A 543 -24.45 14.33 1.29
N VAL A 544 -23.51 15.27 1.16
CA VAL A 544 -23.73 16.58 0.50
C VAL A 544 -23.78 16.44 -1.04
N ALA A 545 -23.81 15.21 -1.55
CA ALA A 545 -23.97 14.94 -2.97
C ALA A 545 -25.43 15.25 -3.40
N PRO A 546 -25.64 15.77 -4.62
CA PRO A 546 -26.98 16.10 -5.10
C PRO A 546 -27.92 14.89 -5.07
N LYS A 547 -29.18 15.13 -4.70
CA LYS A 547 -30.24 14.11 -4.48
C LYS A 547 -30.46 13.16 -5.67
N GLU A 548 -30.08 13.58 -6.87
CA GLU A 548 -30.07 12.80 -8.13
C GLU A 548 -29.10 11.60 -8.10
N ASP A 549 -28.23 11.53 -7.09
CA ASP A 549 -27.31 10.41 -6.91
C ASP A 549 -27.92 9.18 -6.21
N CYS A 550 -29.16 9.24 -5.72
CA CYS A 550 -29.83 8.11 -5.04
C CYS A 550 -30.98 7.48 -5.87
N ASP A 551 -31.21 7.90 -7.12
CA ASP A 551 -32.34 7.47 -7.94
C ASP A 551 -32.00 6.34 -8.93
N GLY A 552 -32.72 5.22 -8.82
CA GLY A 552 -33.04 4.24 -9.88
C GLY A 552 -31.89 3.51 -10.59
N GLU A 553 -32.18 2.33 -11.12
CA GLU A 553 -31.33 1.78 -12.18
C GLU A 553 -31.36 2.74 -13.38
N ARG A 554 -30.18 3.23 -13.78
CA ARG A 554 -30.03 4.04 -14.99
C ARG A 554 -29.82 3.08 -16.16
N TYR A 555 -30.38 3.42 -17.33
CA TYR A 555 -30.25 2.63 -18.54
C TYR A 555 -29.86 3.52 -19.72
N ILE A 556 -29.13 2.93 -20.66
CA ILE A 556 -28.90 3.47 -21.99
C ILE A 556 -29.83 2.70 -22.95
N GLU A 557 -30.64 3.44 -23.71
CA GLU A 557 -31.52 2.88 -24.73
C GLU A 557 -30.73 2.64 -26.04
N LEU A 558 -31.16 1.69 -26.87
CA LEU A 558 -30.56 1.46 -28.19
C LEU A 558 -30.72 2.68 -29.09
N GLU A 559 -29.64 3.05 -29.79
CA GLU A 559 -29.75 3.95 -30.94
C GLU A 559 -30.38 3.16 -32.11
N PRO A 560 -31.42 3.70 -32.78
CA PRO A 560 -31.84 3.17 -34.06
C PRO A 560 -30.73 3.38 -35.11
N ASP A 561 -30.52 2.39 -35.97
CA ASP A 561 -29.55 2.44 -37.08
C ASP A 561 -29.83 3.56 -38.10
#